data_AF-A0A3D5Z670-F1
#
_entry.id   AF-A0A3D5Z670-F1
#
_cell.length_a   1.000
_cell.length_b   1.000
_cell.length_c   1.000
_cell.angle_alpha   90.00
_cell.angle_beta   90.00
_cell.angle_gamma   90.00
#
_symmetry.space_group_name_H-M   'P 1'
#
loop_
_entity.id
_entity.type
_entity.pdbx_description
1 polymer ?
#
loop_
_entity_poly.entity_id
_entity_poly.type
_entity_poly.pdbx_seq_one_letter_code
_entity_poly.pdbx_strand_id
1 'polypeptide(L)'
;MMRFDLNKISERGIEIDQHISFGPDYLKHTTIKELNDCHVVGRIYYNITKEVIFDGDISGTMKLVDANTTELIDYPFNTHITEILDEDKQIEENLRTNMQNSLDLEEVLWQNIVLEVPIRVTKTDKPNKTKGDGWELYDEFSKKDDPRLECFRTLLDEGKE
;
A
#
# COMPACT_ATOMS: atom_id res chain seq x y z
N MET A 1 -14.60 12.44 3.81
CA MET A 1 -14.69 13.59 2.89
C MET A 1 -14.04 14.82 3.51
N MET A 2 -12.73 14.91 3.37
CA MET A 2 -11.96 16.11 3.66
C MET A 2 -12.10 17.10 2.52
N ARG A 3 -12.62 18.28 2.82
CA ARG A 3 -12.93 19.32 1.84
C ARG A 3 -12.18 20.59 2.20
N PHE A 4 -11.29 21.06 1.32
CA PHE A 4 -10.48 22.25 1.58
C PHE A 4 -10.92 23.43 0.72
N ASP A 5 -11.40 24.50 1.37
CA ASP A 5 -11.79 25.74 0.69
C ASP A 5 -10.57 26.49 0.08
N LEU A 6 -10.40 26.41 -1.24
CA LEU A 6 -9.37 27.08 -2.03
C LEU A 6 -9.42 28.61 -1.88
N ASN A 7 -10.59 29.20 -1.58
CA ASN A 7 -10.74 30.65 -1.31
C ASN A 7 -10.00 31.13 -0.06
N LYS A 8 -9.56 30.22 0.82
CA LYS A 8 -8.82 30.54 2.04
C LYS A 8 -7.31 30.41 1.85
N ILE A 9 -6.84 30.03 0.65
CA ILE A 9 -5.41 29.98 0.35
C ILE A 9 -4.90 31.43 0.25
N SER A 10 -4.24 31.87 1.32
CA SER A 10 -3.45 33.11 1.32
C SER A 10 -2.19 32.94 0.46
N GLU A 11 -1.46 34.03 0.16
CA GLU A 11 -0.17 33.96 -0.56
C GLU A 11 0.86 33.00 0.11
N ARG A 12 0.64 32.61 1.36
CA ARG A 12 1.50 31.69 2.13
C ARG A 12 1.10 30.22 2.03
N GLY A 13 -0.04 29.90 1.42
CA GLY A 13 -0.58 28.54 1.39
C GLY A 13 -1.53 28.22 2.56
N ILE A 14 -2.07 27.00 2.56
CA ILE A 14 -2.82 26.39 3.67
C ILE A 14 -1.99 25.24 4.22
N GLU A 15 -1.72 25.26 5.52
CA GLU A 15 -1.15 24.12 6.23
C GLU A 15 -2.24 23.11 6.57
N ILE A 16 -1.91 21.82 6.40
CA ILE A 16 -2.77 20.68 6.67
C ILE A 16 -2.07 19.86 7.74
N ASP A 17 -2.78 19.60 8.83
CA ASP A 17 -2.38 18.66 9.88
C ASP A 17 -3.67 18.00 10.37
N GLN A 18 -3.99 16.83 9.79
CA GLN A 18 -5.24 16.15 10.08
C GLN A 18 -5.13 14.64 10.00
N HIS A 19 -5.93 13.96 10.83
CA HIS A 19 -6.14 12.52 10.74
C HIS A 19 -7.24 12.20 9.74
N ILE A 20 -6.96 11.24 8.85
CA ILE A 20 -7.89 10.76 7.84
C ILE A 20 -8.32 9.32 8.13
N SER A 21 -9.53 9.00 7.72
CA SER A 21 -10.07 7.64 7.74
C SER A 21 -10.74 7.36 6.41
N PHE A 22 -10.42 6.23 5.80
CA PHE A 22 -11.03 5.81 4.54
C PHE A 22 -12.22 4.89 4.78
N GLY A 23 -13.27 5.08 3.99
CA GLY A 23 -14.44 4.21 4.02
C GLY A 23 -14.12 2.78 3.54
N PRO A 24 -14.98 1.81 3.86
CA PRO A 24 -14.79 0.40 3.46
C PRO A 24 -14.75 0.20 1.94
N ASP A 25 -15.30 1.12 1.15
CA ASP A 25 -15.30 1.05 -0.31
C ASP A 25 -13.90 1.15 -0.91
N TYR A 26 -13.01 1.95 -0.32
CA TYR A 26 -11.62 2.08 -0.74
C TYR A 26 -10.86 0.74 -0.58
N LEU A 27 -11.15 0.00 0.50
CA LEU A 27 -10.45 -1.23 0.84
C LEU A 27 -10.83 -2.42 -0.05
N LYS A 28 -12.04 -2.43 -0.63
CA LYS A 28 -12.61 -3.59 -1.37
C LYS A 28 -11.72 -4.15 -2.48
N HIS A 29 -10.97 -3.28 -3.16
CA HIS A 29 -10.17 -3.63 -4.33
C HIS A 29 -8.68 -3.74 -4.02
N THR A 30 -8.29 -3.78 -2.74
CA THR A 30 -6.89 -3.79 -2.33
C THR A 30 -6.57 -4.98 -1.41
N THR A 31 -5.27 -5.23 -1.25
CA THR A 31 -4.77 -6.23 -0.29
C THR A 31 -4.85 -5.73 1.15
N ILE A 32 -5.01 -4.41 1.34
CA ILE A 32 -5.13 -3.77 2.65
C ILE A 32 -6.44 -4.20 3.30
N LYS A 33 -6.35 -4.74 4.52
CA LYS A 33 -7.53 -5.18 5.29
C LYS A 33 -8.08 -4.08 6.18
N GLU A 34 -7.19 -3.34 6.81
CA GLU A 34 -7.51 -2.20 7.66
C GLU A 34 -6.43 -1.13 7.51
N LEU A 35 -6.79 0.12 7.75
CA LEU A 35 -5.89 1.26 7.72
C LEU A 35 -6.10 2.04 9.00
N ASN A 36 -5.05 2.19 9.81
CA ASN A 36 -5.11 2.79 11.13
C ASN A 36 -4.17 4.01 11.22
N ASP A 37 -4.55 4.97 12.07
CA ASP A 37 -3.76 6.14 12.45
C ASP A 37 -3.18 6.94 11.28
N CYS A 38 -3.96 7.07 10.20
CA CYS A 38 -3.49 7.81 9.04
C CYS A 38 -3.49 9.30 9.31
N HIS A 39 -2.30 9.88 9.23
CA HIS A 39 -2.02 11.27 9.56
C HIS A 39 -1.36 11.94 8.37
N VAL A 40 -1.92 13.07 7.95
CA VAL A 40 -1.44 13.87 6.84
C VAL A 40 -0.95 15.21 7.38
N VAL A 41 0.30 15.52 7.09
CA VAL A 41 0.92 16.81 7.39
C VAL A 41 1.49 17.38 6.11
N GLY A 42 1.06 18.58 5.73
CA GLY A 42 1.52 19.18 4.50
C GLY A 42 1.04 20.58 4.30
N ARG A 43 1.20 21.06 3.08
CA ARG A 43 0.76 22.38 2.67
C ARG A 43 0.24 22.37 1.25
N ILE A 44 -0.77 23.20 1.01
CA ILE A 44 -1.25 23.54 -0.33
C ILE A 44 -0.84 24.97 -0.63
N TYR A 45 -0.17 25.21 -1.75
CA TYR A 45 0.25 26.54 -2.16
C TYR A 45 0.17 26.74 -3.67
N TYR A 46 0.16 28.00 -4.10
CA TYR A 46 0.26 28.36 -5.51
C TYR A 46 1.72 28.48 -5.96
N ASN A 47 2.05 27.86 -7.09
CA ASN A 47 3.32 28.07 -7.77
C ASN A 47 3.36 29.45 -8.47
N ILE A 48 4.54 29.88 -8.90
CA ILE A 48 4.82 31.03 -9.77
C ILE A 48 3.95 31.01 -11.04
N THR A 49 3.67 29.81 -11.57
CA THR A 49 2.80 29.55 -12.72
C THR A 49 1.30 29.57 -12.39
N LYS A 50 0.93 29.86 -11.13
CA LYS A 50 -0.45 29.83 -10.57
C LYS A 50 -1.11 28.46 -10.49
N GLU A 51 -0.35 27.38 -10.61
CA GLU A 51 -0.83 26.03 -10.38
C GLU A 51 -0.96 25.75 -8.87
N VAL A 52 -1.98 24.99 -8.48
CA VAL A 52 -2.18 24.54 -7.09
C VAL A 52 -1.34 23.28 -6.85
N ILE A 53 -0.45 23.33 -5.86
CA ILE A 53 0.43 22.20 -5.49
C ILE A 53 0.09 21.74 -4.08
N PHE A 54 -0.03 20.43 -3.89
CA PHE A 54 0.03 19.78 -2.58
C PHE A 54 1.42 19.20 -2.35
N ASP A 55 1.98 19.50 -1.19
CA ASP A 55 3.31 19.09 -0.74
C ASP A 55 3.20 18.66 0.72
N GLY A 56 3.30 17.35 0.98
CA GLY A 56 3.06 16.83 2.32
C GLY A 56 3.45 15.37 2.50
N ASP A 57 3.51 14.97 3.76
CA ASP A 57 3.78 13.61 4.20
C ASP A 57 2.49 12.96 4.69
N ILE A 58 2.34 11.69 4.35
CA ILE A 58 1.31 10.83 4.90
C ILE A 58 1.95 9.64 5.60
N SER A 59 1.55 9.41 6.84
CA SER A 59 1.99 8.29 7.64
C SER A 59 0.81 7.53 8.22
N GLY A 60 1.00 6.24 8.48
CA GLY A 60 -0.02 5.39 9.07
C GLY A 60 0.42 3.95 9.19
N THR A 61 -0.50 3.09 9.61
CA THR A 61 -0.27 1.65 9.69
C THR A 61 -1.35 0.91 8.92
N MET A 62 -0.94 0.14 7.92
CA MET A 62 -1.85 -0.73 7.16
C MET A 62 -1.76 -2.16 7.70
N LYS A 63 -2.91 -2.85 7.78
CA LYS A 63 -2.96 -4.29 8.08
C LYS A 63 -2.99 -5.09 6.80
N LEU A 64 -1.98 -5.94 6.64
CA LEU A 64 -1.80 -6.82 5.50
C LEU A 64 -1.92 -8.28 5.92
N VAL A 65 -2.16 -9.16 4.96
CA VAL A 65 -2.16 -10.61 5.18
C VAL A 65 -0.75 -11.14 4.94
N ASP A 66 -0.21 -11.84 5.92
CA ASP A 66 1.09 -12.50 5.81
C ASP A 66 1.05 -13.61 4.75
N ALA A 67 2.03 -13.60 3.84
CA ALA A 67 2.07 -14.52 2.72
C ALA A 67 2.28 -16.00 3.12
N ASN A 68 2.80 -16.29 4.31
CA ASN A 68 3.13 -17.64 4.77
C ASN A 68 2.14 -18.16 5.81
N THR A 69 1.74 -17.32 6.76
CA THR A 69 0.89 -17.68 7.91
C THR A 69 -0.57 -17.34 7.70
N THR A 70 -0.89 -16.45 6.73
CA THR A 70 -2.24 -15.89 6.53
C THR A 70 -2.73 -15.06 7.74
N GLU A 71 -1.86 -14.74 8.68
CA GLU A 71 -2.19 -13.87 9.82
C GLU A 71 -2.17 -12.40 9.40
N LEU A 72 -2.91 -11.57 10.14
CA LEU A 72 -2.87 -10.12 9.94
C LEU A 72 -1.60 -9.55 10.57
N ILE A 73 -0.91 -8.70 9.82
CA ILE A 73 0.31 -8.05 10.25
C ILE A 73 0.20 -6.55 10.06
N ASP A 74 0.71 -5.81 11.04
CA ASP A 74 0.81 -4.37 10.99
C ASP A 74 2.05 -3.97 10.19
N TYR A 75 1.84 -3.14 9.17
CA TYR A 75 2.87 -2.61 8.31
C TYR A 75 2.82 -1.07 8.38
N PRO A 76 3.78 -0.42 9.05
CA PRO A 76 3.86 1.03 9.08
C PRO A 76 4.34 1.55 7.73
N PHE A 77 3.71 2.62 7.24
CA PHE A 77 4.12 3.31 6.03
C PHE A 77 4.28 4.81 6.30
N ASN A 78 5.18 5.42 5.55
CA ASN A 78 5.38 6.86 5.51
C ASN A 78 5.81 7.22 4.10
N THR A 79 5.09 8.11 3.45
CA THR A 79 5.40 8.53 2.08
C THR A 79 5.21 10.02 1.91
N HIS A 80 6.09 10.60 1.10
CA HIS A 80 6.09 12.01 0.78
C HIS A 80 5.41 12.21 -0.58
N ILE A 81 4.44 13.11 -0.64
CA ILE A 81 3.60 13.36 -1.80
C ILE A 81 3.82 14.80 -2.25
N THR A 82 4.17 14.96 -3.52
CA THR A 82 4.19 16.24 -4.21
C THR A 82 3.36 16.11 -5.47
N GLU A 83 2.21 16.77 -5.53
CA GLU A 83 1.26 16.62 -6.63
C GLU A 83 0.69 17.96 -7.09
N ILE A 84 0.56 18.12 -8.41
CA ILE A 84 -0.05 19.28 -9.04
C ILE A 84 -1.54 18.96 -9.21
N LEU A 85 -2.40 19.78 -8.59
CA LEU A 85 -3.83 19.50 -8.47
C LEU A 85 -4.66 20.13 -9.60
N ASP A 86 -4.01 20.85 -10.52
CA ASP A 86 -4.63 21.67 -11.58
C ASP A 86 -4.15 21.26 -12.98
N GLU A 87 -3.88 19.97 -13.21
CA GLU A 87 -3.29 19.48 -14.47
C GLU A 87 -4.23 19.58 -15.69
N ASP A 88 -5.55 19.62 -15.50
CA ASP A 88 -6.50 19.74 -16.62
C ASP A 88 -6.84 21.21 -16.90
N LYS A 89 -6.37 21.73 -18.04
CA LYS A 89 -6.73 23.07 -18.55
C LYS A 89 -8.22 23.29 -18.79
N GLN A 90 -9.06 22.25 -18.67
CA GLN A 90 -10.53 22.36 -18.68
C GLN A 90 -11.13 22.66 -17.30
N ILE A 91 -10.30 22.61 -16.25
CA ILE A 91 -10.70 22.90 -14.88
C ILE A 91 -10.68 24.42 -14.62
N GLU A 92 -10.02 25.25 -15.44
CA GLU A 92 -10.05 26.72 -15.27
C GLU A 92 -11.49 27.30 -15.25
N GLU A 93 -12.42 26.74 -16.04
CA GLU A 93 -13.83 27.09 -15.96
C GLU A 93 -14.60 26.30 -14.89
N ASN A 94 -14.25 25.04 -14.61
CA ASN A 94 -14.99 24.21 -13.65
C ASN A 94 -14.63 24.50 -12.18
N LEU A 95 -13.36 24.75 -11.84
CA LEU A 95 -12.94 25.28 -10.52
C LEU A 95 -13.58 26.65 -10.24
N ARG A 96 -13.78 27.47 -11.29
CA ARG A 96 -14.38 28.80 -11.14
C ARG A 96 -15.92 28.77 -11.10
N THR A 97 -16.56 27.78 -11.72
CA THR A 97 -18.02 27.81 -11.97
C THR A 97 -18.79 26.71 -11.25
N ASN A 98 -18.17 25.57 -10.94
CA ASN A 98 -18.87 24.43 -10.35
C ASN A 98 -18.30 24.08 -8.97
N MET A 99 -19.14 24.32 -7.96
CA MET A 99 -19.09 23.74 -6.62
C MET A 99 -17.96 24.27 -5.72
N GLN A 100 -18.30 25.22 -4.85
CA GLN A 100 -17.79 25.22 -3.48
C GLN A 100 -16.26 25.14 -3.27
N ASN A 101 -15.40 25.55 -4.22
CA ASN A 101 -13.93 25.68 -4.08
C ASN A 101 -13.27 24.63 -3.16
N SER A 102 -13.65 23.37 -3.23
CA SER A 102 -13.23 22.35 -2.28
C SER A 102 -12.34 21.35 -2.97
N LEU A 103 -11.07 21.29 -2.60
CA LEU A 103 -10.17 20.23 -3.06
C LEU A 103 -10.45 18.93 -2.28
N ASP A 104 -10.76 17.85 -2.99
CA ASP A 104 -10.83 16.49 -2.43
C ASP A 104 -9.45 15.83 -2.56
N LEU A 105 -8.66 15.87 -1.49
CA LEU A 105 -7.36 15.18 -1.41
C LEU A 105 -7.49 13.68 -1.14
N GLU A 106 -8.69 13.20 -0.79
CA GLU A 106 -8.91 11.83 -0.35
C GLU A 106 -8.50 10.80 -1.43
N GLU A 107 -8.79 11.07 -2.70
CA GLU A 107 -8.41 10.17 -3.81
C GLU A 107 -6.91 10.17 -4.08
N VAL A 108 -6.29 11.36 -4.11
CA VAL A 108 -4.84 11.54 -4.30
C VAL A 108 -4.07 10.82 -3.19
N LEU A 109 -4.46 11.05 -1.94
CA LEU A 109 -3.84 10.40 -0.79
C LEU A 109 -4.02 8.89 -0.85
N TRP A 110 -5.22 8.41 -1.19
CA TRP A 110 -5.50 6.97 -1.31
C TRP A 110 -4.61 6.30 -2.36
N GLN A 111 -4.46 6.90 -3.55
CA GLN A 111 -3.61 6.36 -4.60
C GLN A 111 -2.17 6.19 -4.13
N ASN A 112 -1.62 7.21 -3.46
CA ASN A 112 -0.27 7.15 -2.90
C ASN A 112 -0.12 6.08 -1.81
N ILE A 113 -1.12 5.90 -0.93
CA ILE A 113 -1.11 4.82 0.09
C ILE A 113 -1.09 3.44 -0.58
N VAL A 114 -1.86 3.25 -1.66
CA VAL A 114 -1.92 1.96 -2.36
C VAL A 114 -0.59 1.64 -3.04
N LEU A 115 0.15 2.66 -3.50
CA LEU A 115 1.49 2.47 -4.08
C LEU A 115 2.54 2.02 -3.06
N GLU A 116 2.36 2.34 -1.78
CA GLU A 116 3.24 1.90 -0.69
C GLU A 116 3.02 0.43 -0.27
N VAL A 117 2.02 -0.25 -0.84
CA VAL A 117 1.74 -1.64 -0.49
C VAL A 117 2.85 -2.55 -1.02
N PRO A 118 3.54 -3.32 -0.16
CA PRO A 118 4.59 -4.24 -0.60
C PRO A 118 4.02 -5.39 -1.43
N ILE A 119 4.77 -5.84 -2.45
CA ILE A 119 4.40 -6.99 -3.30
C ILE A 119 4.24 -8.27 -2.47
N ARG A 120 5.11 -8.48 -1.48
CA ARG A 120 5.07 -9.60 -0.55
C ARG A 120 5.54 -9.14 0.81
N VAL A 121 4.79 -9.53 1.85
CA VAL A 121 5.14 -9.27 3.23
C VAL A 121 5.06 -10.57 4.04
N THR A 122 6.06 -10.82 4.86
CA THR A 122 6.02 -11.92 5.82
C THR A 122 6.81 -11.59 7.09
N LYS A 123 6.31 -12.04 8.23
CA LYS A 123 7.03 -12.00 9.51
C LYS A 123 8.02 -13.16 9.67
N THR A 124 7.92 -14.19 8.83
CA THR A 124 8.70 -15.42 8.99
C THR A 124 9.55 -15.68 7.75
N ASP A 125 10.87 -15.66 7.91
CA ASP A 125 11.82 -15.98 6.83
C ASP A 125 11.78 -17.45 6.42
N LYS A 126 11.35 -18.33 7.34
CA LYS A 126 11.22 -19.76 7.08
C LYS A 126 9.80 -20.06 6.65
N PRO A 127 9.60 -20.74 5.51
CA PRO A 127 8.29 -21.25 5.21
C PRO A 127 7.92 -22.24 6.33
N ASN A 128 6.73 -22.06 6.91
CA ASN A 128 6.22 -23.03 7.87
C ASN A 128 6.30 -24.42 7.22
N LYS A 129 6.70 -25.45 7.99
CA LYS A 129 6.67 -26.84 7.51
C LYS A 129 5.24 -27.21 7.18
N THR A 130 4.85 -26.96 5.94
CA THR A 130 3.50 -27.17 5.43
C THR A 130 3.43 -28.57 4.86
N LYS A 131 2.42 -29.31 5.29
CA LYS A 131 2.06 -30.60 4.72
C LYS A 131 0.59 -30.59 4.35
N GLY A 132 0.28 -31.10 3.19
CA GLY A 132 -1.06 -31.34 2.69
C GLY A 132 -1.28 -32.83 2.45
N ASP A 133 -2.45 -33.18 1.94
CA ASP A 133 -2.74 -34.57 1.56
C ASP A 133 -1.96 -34.91 0.28
N GLY A 134 -0.85 -35.64 0.43
CA GLY A 134 0.04 -36.07 -0.66
C GLY A 134 1.34 -35.27 -0.83
N TRP A 135 1.49 -34.09 -0.21
CA TRP A 135 2.68 -33.23 -0.33
C TRP A 135 3.19 -32.71 1.02
N GLU A 136 4.50 -32.55 1.15
CA GLU A 136 5.16 -31.93 2.31
C GLU A 136 6.25 -30.99 1.80
N LEU A 137 6.36 -29.81 2.39
CA LEU A 137 7.41 -28.86 2.10
C LEU A 137 8.71 -29.32 2.77
N TYR A 138 9.66 -29.76 1.95
CA TYR A 138 10.99 -30.16 2.39
C TYR A 138 11.92 -28.95 2.50
N ASP A 139 12.72 -28.91 3.55
CA ASP A 139 13.81 -27.96 3.68
C ASP A 139 14.99 -28.47 2.84
N GLU A 140 15.39 -27.72 1.83
CA GLU A 140 16.51 -28.07 0.93
C GLU A 140 17.84 -28.24 1.69
N PHE A 141 17.96 -27.66 2.89
CA PHE A 141 19.14 -27.81 3.75
C PHE A 141 19.03 -29.02 4.69
N SER A 142 17.87 -29.64 4.80
CA SER A 142 17.70 -30.86 5.58
C SER A 142 18.17 -32.07 4.76
N LYS A 143 19.26 -32.72 5.21
CA LYS A 143 19.82 -33.94 4.60
C LYS A 143 18.96 -35.19 4.82
N LYS A 144 17.64 -35.06 4.80
CA LYS A 144 16.75 -36.21 4.95
C LYS A 144 16.33 -36.63 3.55
N ASP A 145 16.75 -37.82 3.14
CA ASP A 145 16.32 -38.39 1.86
C ASP A 145 14.80 -38.64 1.89
N ASP A 146 14.12 -38.33 0.78
CA ASP A 146 12.68 -38.58 0.65
C ASP A 146 12.42 -40.10 0.73
N PRO A 147 11.59 -40.57 1.68
CA PRO A 147 11.25 -41.98 1.83
C PRO A 147 10.72 -42.64 0.55
N ARG A 148 10.13 -41.86 -0.37
CA ARG A 148 9.62 -42.35 -1.67
C ARG A 148 10.74 -42.68 -2.66
N LEU A 149 11.91 -42.07 -2.49
CA LEU A 149 13.06 -42.25 -3.38
C LEU A 149 13.94 -43.45 -2.99
N GLU A 150 13.72 -44.04 -1.81
CA GLU A 150 14.43 -45.24 -1.35
C GLU A 150 14.28 -46.42 -2.33
N CYS A 151 13.10 -46.60 -2.92
CA CYS A 151 12.86 -47.67 -3.91
C CYS A 151 13.73 -47.49 -5.17
N PHE A 152 13.99 -46.25 -5.59
CA PHE A 152 14.83 -45.96 -6.75
C PHE A 152 16.32 -46.18 -6.48
N ARG A 153 16.78 -46.05 -5.24
CA ARG A 153 18.16 -46.40 -4.86
C ARG A 153 18.43 -47.88 -5.08
N THR A 154 17.49 -48.74 -4.69
CA THR A 154 17.59 -50.19 -4.91
C THR A 154 17.76 -50.52 -6.39
N LEU A 155 16.99 -49.87 -7.26
CA LEU A 155 17.08 -50.06 -8.72
C LEU A 155 18.40 -49.56 -9.32
N LEU A 156 18.95 -48.47 -8.79
CA LEU A 156 20.24 -47.92 -9.25
C LEU A 156 21.44 -48.76 -8.81
N ASP A 157 21.34 -49.49 -7.70
CA ASP A 157 22.38 -50.41 -7.25
C ASP A 157 22.29 -51.78 -7.93
N GLU A 158 21.09 -52.22 -8.32
CA GLU A 158 20.89 -53.43 -9.14
C GLU A 158 21.35 -53.26 -10.60
N GLY A 159 21.34 -52.05 -11.14
CA GLY A 159 21.74 -51.75 -12.53
C GLY A 159 23.24 -51.48 -12.74
N LYS A 160 24.08 -51.58 -11.69
CA LYS A 160 25.55 -51.47 -11.79
C LYS A 160 26.18 -52.85 -12.03
N GLU A 161 25.93 -53.41 -13.20
CA GLU A 161 26.75 -54.48 -13.80
C GLU A 161 27.41 -53.99 -15.08
#